data_AF-A0A972GTI0-F1
#
_entry.id   AF-A0A972GTI0-F1
#
_cell.length_a   1.000
_cell.length_b   1.000
_cell.length_c   1.000
_cell.angle_alpha   90.00
_cell.angle_beta   90.00
_cell.angle_gamma   90.00
#
_symmetry.space_group_name_H-M   'P 1'
#
loop_
_entity.id
_entity.type
_entity.pdbx_description
1 polymer ?
#
loop_
_entity_poly.entity_id
_entity_poly.type
_entity_poly.pdbx_seq_one_letter_code
_entity_poly.pdbx_strand_id
1 'polypeptide(L)'
;MEALKNLIKALLDLDPIEVEVHLKNGEKISYSNDDSENSLKKWLKKFDLDQIVKIEFKYEDGTKISIELPCGEDAEEEDGEDEDEDEDED
;
A
#
# COMPACT_ATOMS: atom_id res chain seq x y z
N MET A 1 -7.16 -1.52 -5.13
CA MET A 1 -5.93 -0.82 -4.63
C MET A 1 -6.11 0.66 -4.25
N GLU A 2 -7.16 1.37 -4.66
CA GLU A 2 -7.31 2.81 -4.34
C GLU A 2 -7.52 3.11 -2.84
N ALA A 3 -8.28 2.27 -2.13
CA ALA A 3 -8.49 2.43 -0.69
C ALA A 3 -7.16 2.43 0.10
N LEU A 4 -6.24 1.54 -0.27
CA LEU A 4 -4.90 1.45 0.31
C LEU A 4 -4.06 2.70 0.02
N LYS A 5 -4.09 3.20 -1.23
CA LYS A 5 -3.44 4.46 -1.59
C LYS A 5 -3.95 5.62 -0.75
N ASN A 6 -5.26 5.67 -0.48
CA ASN A 6 -5.86 6.70 0.36
C ASN A 6 -5.48 6.55 1.84
N LEU A 7 -5.40 5.32 2.36
CA LEU A 7 -4.92 5.06 3.72
C LEU A 7 -3.47 5.51 3.91
N ILE A 8 -2.56 5.12 3.00
CA ILE A 8 -1.15 5.53 3.04
C ILE A 8 -1.03 7.05 2.99
N LYS A 9 -1.80 7.71 2.11
CA LYS A 9 -1.83 9.18 2.06
C LYS A 9 -2.31 9.80 3.37
N ALA A 10 -3.36 9.25 3.99
CA ALA A 10 -3.87 9.75 5.25
C ALA A 10 -2.82 9.60 6.37
N LEU A 11 -2.14 8.45 6.44
CA LEU A 11 -1.07 8.21 7.42
C LEU A 11 0.14 9.13 7.23
N LEU A 12 0.46 9.46 5.98
CA LEU A 12 1.48 10.47 5.66
C LEU A 12 1.03 11.91 5.96
N ASP A 13 -0.28 12.17 5.98
CA ASP A 13 -0.82 13.49 6.34
C ASP A 13 -0.74 13.75 7.85
N LEU A 14 -0.70 12.69 8.65
CA LEU A 14 -0.47 12.73 10.09
C LEU A 14 0.99 13.04 10.48
N ASP A 15 1.86 13.36 9.52
CA ASP A 15 3.25 13.76 9.70
C ASP A 15 4.09 12.75 10.54
N PRO A 16 4.33 11.53 10.01
CA PRO A 16 5.17 10.55 10.67
C PRO A 16 6.62 11.03 10.75
N ILE A 17 7.26 10.85 11.92
CA ILE A 17 8.68 11.19 12.15
C ILE A 17 9.63 10.24 11.42
N GLU A 18 9.18 9.02 11.14
CA GLU A 18 9.96 7.99 10.47
C GLU A 18 9.02 7.06 9.70
N VAL A 19 9.41 6.73 8.47
CA VAL A 19 8.70 5.78 7.60
C VAL A 19 9.70 4.78 7.07
N GLU A 20 9.42 3.49 7.23
CA GLU A 20 10.22 2.39 6.69
C GLU A 20 9.41 1.62 5.65
N VAL A 21 9.97 1.43 4.47
CA VAL A 21 9.36 0.70 3.35
C VAL A 21 10.20 -0.54 3.09
N HIS A 22 9.55 -1.71 3.08
CA HIS A 22 10.17 -2.98 2.70
C HIS A 22 9.66 -3.34 1.32
N LEU A 23 10.60 -3.61 0.41
CA LEU A 23 10.33 -3.97 -0.97
C LEU A 23 10.36 -5.49 -1.17
N LYS A 24 9.68 -5.96 -2.21
CA LYS A 24 9.62 -7.37 -2.66
C LYS A 24 11.02 -7.96 -2.89
N ASN A 25 11.97 -7.13 -3.31
CA ASN A 25 13.37 -7.53 -3.54
C ASN A 25 14.18 -7.70 -2.24
N GLY A 26 13.58 -7.50 -1.07
CA GLY A 26 14.24 -7.55 0.24
C GLY A 26 14.96 -6.26 0.65
N GLU A 27 14.91 -5.21 -0.19
CA GLU A 27 15.45 -3.90 0.13
C GLU A 27 14.58 -3.21 1.17
N LYS A 28 15.22 -2.53 2.12
CA LYS A 28 14.57 -1.75 3.16
C LYS A 28 15.03 -0.32 3.05
N ILE A 29 14.07 0.60 3.01
CA ILE A 29 14.36 2.01 2.85
C ILE A 29 13.64 2.77 3.94
N SER A 30 14.42 3.40 4.81
CA SER A 30 13.91 4.24 5.88
C SER A 30 14.07 5.71 5.53
N TYR A 31 13.07 6.49 5.87
CA TYR A 31 13.04 7.93 5.72
C TYR A 31 12.64 8.55 7.05
N SER A 32 13.38 9.57 7.51
CA SER A 32 13.09 10.30 8.74
C SER A 32 12.77 11.76 8.42
N ASN A 33 11.76 12.33 9.08
CA ASN A 33 11.23 13.66 8.82
C ASN A 33 12.18 14.81 9.21
N ASP A 34 13.34 14.50 9.81
CA ASP A 34 14.42 15.46 10.08
C ASP A 34 14.97 16.08 8.77
N ASP A 35 14.79 15.38 7.65
CA ASP A 35 15.24 15.77 6.32
C ASP A 35 14.09 16.43 5.50
N SER A 36 13.83 17.71 5.76
CA SER A 36 12.95 18.62 4.98
C SER A 36 11.46 18.25 4.78
N GLU A 37 10.61 19.12 5.32
CA GLU A 37 9.13 19.23 5.37
C GLU A 37 8.26 18.86 4.13
N ASN A 38 8.81 18.35 3.02
CA ASN A 38 8.03 18.16 1.78
C ASN A 38 8.45 16.96 0.91
N SER A 39 9.19 16.02 1.49
CA SER A 39 9.86 14.97 0.74
C SER A 39 9.25 13.58 0.90
N LEU A 40 8.65 13.23 2.04
CA LEU A 40 8.06 11.90 2.28
C LEU A 40 6.95 11.52 1.31
N LYS A 41 5.96 12.41 1.13
CA LYS A 41 4.84 12.21 0.19
C LYS A 41 5.31 12.09 -1.26
N LYS A 42 6.44 12.73 -1.62
CA LYS A 42 7.03 12.64 -2.96
C LYS A 42 7.92 11.40 -3.09
N TRP A 43 8.59 11.01 -2.01
CA TRP A 43 9.46 9.86 -1.93
C TRP A 43 8.66 8.57 -2.10
N LEU A 44 7.55 8.40 -1.37
CA LEU A 44 6.65 7.25 -1.54
C LEU A 44 6.01 7.17 -2.93
N LYS A 45 5.82 8.30 -3.63
CA LYS A 45 5.37 8.31 -5.03
C LYS A 45 6.43 7.82 -6.02
N LYS A 46 7.72 7.78 -5.65
CA LYS A 46 8.78 7.21 -6.49
C LYS A 46 8.77 5.69 -6.45
N PHE A 47 8.15 5.08 -5.44
CA PHE A 47 8.04 3.63 -5.33
C PHE A 47 6.70 3.19 -5.90
N ASP A 48 6.77 2.20 -6.78
CA ASP A 48 5.59 1.45 -7.17
C ASP A 48 5.08 0.70 -5.95
N LEU A 49 3.84 0.97 -5.55
CA LEU A 49 3.20 0.30 -4.40
C LEU A 49 3.12 -1.22 -4.59
N ASP A 50 3.14 -1.68 -5.83
CA ASP A 50 3.21 -3.11 -6.15
C ASP A 50 4.53 -3.75 -5.69
N GLN A 51 5.62 -2.98 -5.65
CA GLN A 51 6.91 -3.47 -5.18
C GLN A 51 7.05 -3.43 -3.67
N ILE A 52 6.10 -2.85 -2.95
CA ILE A 52 6.14 -2.71 -1.50
C ILE A 52 5.42 -3.90 -0.87
N VAL A 53 6.03 -4.51 0.13
CA VAL A 53 5.43 -5.60 0.92
C VAL A 53 5.03 -5.16 2.32
N LYS A 54 5.71 -4.13 2.85
CA LYS A 54 5.42 -3.59 4.18
C LYS A 54 5.78 -2.11 4.23
N ILE A 55 4.96 -1.33 4.93
CA ILE A 55 5.24 0.07 5.26
C ILE A 55 5.03 0.25 6.76
N GLU A 56 6.02 0.81 7.45
CA GLU A 56 5.95 1.11 8.87
C GLU A 56 6.04 2.62 9.08
N PHE A 57 5.08 3.19 9.78
CA PHE A 57 5.01 4.60 10.14
C PHE A 57 5.24 4.73 11.63
N LYS A 58 6.07 5.67 12.03
CA LYS A 58 6.33 6.02 13.43
C LYS A 58 6.06 7.50 13.63
N TYR A 59 5.34 7.80 14.69
CA TYR A 59 4.92 9.15 15.03
C TYR A 59 5.65 9.65 16.29
N GLU A 60 5.64 10.97 16.49
CA GLU A 60 6.33 11.62 17.61
C GLU A 60 5.84 11.12 18.98
N ASP A 61 4.54 10.82 19.08
CA ASP A 61 3.90 10.23 20.28
C ASP A 61 4.38 8.80 20.59
N GLY A 62 5.22 8.21 19.73
CA GLY A 62 5.71 6.83 19.85
C GLY A 62 4.78 5.78 19.25
N THR A 63 3.62 6.21 18.73
CA THR A 63 2.71 5.36 17.96
C THR A 63 3.42 4.80 16.72
N LYS A 64 3.23 3.50 16.47
CA LYS A 64 3.75 2.79 15.29
C LYS A 64 2.61 2.10 14.56
N ILE A 65 2.54 2.30 13.25
CA ILE A 65 1.53 1.69 12.38
C ILE A 65 2.27 0.92 11.29
N SER A 66 2.08 -0.39 11.24
CA SER A 66 2.65 -1.25 10.21
C SER A 66 1.53 -1.72 9.29
N ILE A 67 1.68 -1.47 7.99
CA ILE A 67 0.79 -1.94 6.93
C ILE A 67 1.54 -2.98 6.13
N GLU A 68 1.04 -4.21 6.13
CA GLU A 68 1.48 -5.26 5.22
C GLU A 68 0.63 -5.20 3.95
N LEU A 69 1.30 -5.14 2.80
CA LEU A 69 0.64 -5.09 1.51
C LEU A 69 0.50 -6.51 0.96
N PRO A 70 -0.69 -6.91 0.49
CA PRO A 70 -0.83 -8.16 -0.22
C PRO A 70 0.06 -8.09 -1.45
N CYS A 71 1.09 -8.92 -1.44
CA CYS A 71 2.20 -8.92 -2.37
C CYS A 71 1.78 -9.57 -3.68
N GLY A 72 0.77 -9.03 -4.37
CA GLY A 72 0.27 -9.57 -5.65
C GLY A 72 0.14 -11.10 -5.66
N GLU A 73 -0.74 -11.66 -4.83
CA GLU A 73 -1.57 -12.73 -5.36
C GLU A 73 -2.78 -12.03 -5.95
N ASP A 74 -2.92 -12.24 -7.26
CA ASP A 74 -4.12 -12.00 -8.05
C ASP A 74 -5.34 -11.96 -7.12
N ALA A 75 -5.91 -10.77 -6.91
CA ALA A 75 -7.32 -10.76 -6.58
C ALA A 75 -7.98 -11.21 -7.88
N GLU A 76 -8.08 -12.53 -8.06
CA GLU A 76 -8.98 -13.12 -9.03
C GLU A 76 -10.33 -12.49 -8.71
N GLU A 77 -10.73 -11.48 -9.49
CA GLU A 77 -12.13 -11.19 -9.71
C GLU A 77 -12.67 -12.45 -10.38
N GLU A 78 -13.11 -13.42 -9.56
CA GLU A 78 -14.15 -14.37 -9.97
C GLU A 78 -15.40 -13.53 -10.24
N ASP A 79 -15.44 -12.93 -11.44
CA ASP A 79 -16.68 -12.57 -12.09
C ASP A 79 -17.30 -13.90 -12.52
N GLY A 80 -18.04 -14.50 -11.60
CA GLY A 80 -18.88 -15.66 -11.87
C GLY A 80 -20.01 -15.24 -12.82
N GLU A 81 -19.74 -15.25 -14.12
CA GLU A 81 -20.78 -15.33 -15.14
C GLU A 81 -21.36 -16.76 -15.12
N ASP A 82 -22.33 -16.93 -14.23
CA ASP A 82 -23.33 -18.00 -14.24
C ASP A 82 -24.25 -17.73 -15.46
N GLU A 83 -23.85 -18.18 -16.65
CA GLU A 83 -24.77 -18.37 -17.79
C GLU A 83 -25.15 -19.86 -17.86
N ASP A 84 -25.90 -20.32 -16.86
CA ASP A 84 -26.81 -21.44 -17.00
C ASP A 84 -28.16 -20.89 -17.50
N GLU A 85 -28.38 -20.92 -18.82
CA GLU A 85 -29.74 -21.01 -19.35
C GLU A 85 -29.73 -21.92 -20.59
N ASP A 86 -29.69 -23.23 -20.33
CA ASP A 86 -30.35 -24.23 -21.15
C ASP A 86 -31.85 -23.88 -21.21
N GLU A 87 -32.38 -23.56 -22.38
CA GLU A 87 -33.75 -23.97 -22.71
C GLU A 87 -33.83 -24.44 -24.17
N ASP A 88 -34.18 -25.72 -24.25
CA ASP A 88 -34.57 -26.58 -25.36
C ASP A 88 -35.61 -25.99 -26.35
N GLU A 89 -35.77 -26.74 -27.46
CA GLU A 89 -36.93 -26.82 -28.39
C GLU A 89 -37.11 -25.73 -29.48
N ASP A 90 -36.70 -26.05 -30.72
CA ASP A 90 -37.58 -26.56 -31.80
C ASP A 90 -36.79 -27.08 -33.03
#